data_AF-A0A7Y3LG86-F1
#
_entry.id   AF-A0A7Y3LG86-F1
#
_cell.length_a   1.000
_cell.length_b   1.000
_cell.length_c   1.000
_cell.angle_alpha   90.00
_cell.angle_beta   90.00
_cell.angle_gamma   90.00
#
_symmetry.space_group_name_H-M   'P 1'
#
loop_
_entity.id
_entity.type
_entity.pdbx_description
1 polymer ?
#
loop_
_entity_poly.entity_id
_entity_poly.type
_entity_poly.pdbx_seq_one_letter_code
_entity_poly.pdbx_strand_id
1 'polypeptide(L)'
;MQIAATSTSTLMSLRDDDLRSAHYLDAERYPTIAYWSSRLAEEPNGKWLLSGDLRIRDATRPVDLVVVAGALSLIHTGIPE
;
A
#
# COMPACT_ATOMS: atom_id res chain seq x y z
N MET A 1 -0.50 7.50 2.62
CA MET A 1 0.05 6.53 3.60
C MET A 1 1.56 6.49 3.48
N GLN A 2 2.28 6.33 4.59
CA GLN A 2 3.74 6.18 4.60
C GLN A 2 4.13 4.99 5.46
N ILE A 3 5.14 4.24 5.01
CA ILE A 3 5.73 3.08 5.70
C ILE A 3 7.24 3.32 5.77
N ALA A 4 7.85 3.04 6.92
CA ALA A 4 9.29 3.10 7.07
C ALA A 4 9.95 1.96 6.27
N ALA A 5 10.87 2.26 5.37
CA ALA A 5 11.60 1.23 4.61
C ALA A 5 12.39 0.30 5.54
N THR A 6 12.82 0.83 6.70
CA THR A 6 13.53 0.09 7.74
C THR A 6 12.66 -0.93 8.49
N SER A 7 11.32 -0.81 8.43
CA SER A 7 10.42 -1.77 9.06
C SER A 7 10.17 -3.03 8.23
N THR A 8 10.80 -3.15 7.06
CA THR A 8 10.74 -4.36 6.23
C THR A 8 11.21 -5.57 7.03
N SER A 9 10.35 -6.58 7.15
CA SER A 9 10.72 -7.87 7.72
C SER A 9 10.10 -9.04 6.97
N THR A 10 10.93 -10.05 6.75
CA THR A 10 10.60 -11.37 6.20
C THR A 10 10.75 -12.47 7.27
N LEU A 11 10.94 -12.06 8.54
CA LEU A 11 11.27 -12.93 9.68
C LEU A 11 12.63 -13.65 9.54
N MET A 12 13.52 -13.16 8.65
CA MET A 12 14.87 -13.66 8.46
C MET A 12 15.86 -12.49 8.43
N SER A 13 16.61 -12.27 9.52
CA SER A 13 17.44 -11.07 9.69
C SER A 13 18.39 -10.80 8.52
N LEU A 14 19.11 -11.83 8.02
CA LEU A 14 20.04 -11.67 6.90
C LEU A 14 19.34 -11.18 5.62
N ARG A 15 18.12 -11.67 5.35
CA ARG A 15 17.34 -11.24 4.19
C ARG A 15 16.80 -9.83 4.39
N ASP A 16 16.41 -9.50 5.61
CA ASP A 16 15.90 -8.16 5.94
C ASP A 16 17.00 -7.11 5.82
N ASP A 17 18.23 -7.44 6.25
CA ASP A 17 19.40 -6.58 6.09
C ASP A 17 19.74 -6.35 4.62
N ASP A 18 19.69 -7.40 3.79
CA ASP A 18 19.88 -7.28 2.34
C ASP A 18 18.79 -6.41 1.70
N LEU A 19 17.52 -6.66 2.00
CA LEU A 19 16.40 -5.86 1.49
C LEU A 19 16.48 -4.38 1.88
N ARG A 20 16.98 -4.06 3.08
CA ARG A 20 17.17 -2.67 3.54
C ARG A 20 18.40 -1.99 2.92
N SER A 21 19.35 -2.75 2.40
CA SER A 21 20.61 -2.25 1.84
C SER A 21 20.43 -1.44 0.54
N ALA A 22 21.49 -0.75 0.11
CA ALA A 22 21.54 -0.01 -1.14
C ALA A 22 21.30 -0.85 -2.41
N HIS A 23 21.50 -2.17 -2.32
CA HIS A 23 21.23 -3.10 -3.42
C HIS A 23 19.72 -3.22 -3.71
N TYR A 24 18.88 -3.06 -2.68
CA TYR A 24 17.42 -3.16 -2.79
C TYR A 24 16.74 -1.83 -2.46
N LEU A 25 16.22 -1.67 -1.23
CA LEU A 25 15.38 -0.52 -0.86
C LEU A 25 16.18 0.74 -0.56
N ASP A 26 17.48 0.60 -0.24
CA ASP A 26 18.36 1.71 0.12
C ASP A 26 17.73 2.58 1.22
N ALA A 27 17.36 1.91 2.34
CA ALA A 27 16.50 2.48 3.37
C ALA A 27 17.13 3.64 4.15
N GLU A 28 18.46 3.77 4.13
CA GLU A 28 19.15 4.94 4.70
C GLU A 28 18.92 6.19 3.86
N ARG A 29 19.02 6.08 2.53
CA ARG A 29 18.80 7.20 1.60
C ARG A 29 17.32 7.45 1.32
N TYR A 30 16.52 6.39 1.30
CA TYR A 30 15.07 6.42 1.01
C TYR A 30 14.28 5.79 2.18
N PRO A 31 14.15 6.48 3.31
CA PRO A 31 13.58 5.91 4.53
C PRO A 31 12.07 5.65 4.46
N THR A 32 11.39 6.07 3.39
CA THR A 32 9.92 6.02 3.30
C THR A 32 9.45 5.41 1.99
N ILE A 33 8.66 4.36 2.10
CA ILE A 33 7.76 3.88 1.03
C ILE A 33 6.44 4.61 1.20
N ALA A 34 5.94 5.24 0.13
CA ALA A 34 4.77 6.11 0.22
C ALA A 34 3.72 5.72 -0.82
N TYR A 35 2.45 5.80 -0.43
CA TYR A 35 1.31 5.63 -1.33
C TYR A 35 0.36 6.83 -1.20
N TRP A 36 0.02 7.46 -2.32
CA TRP A 36 -0.94 8.56 -2.39
C TRP A 36 -2.15 8.13 -3.20
N SER A 37 -3.28 7.92 -2.55
CA SER A 37 -4.54 7.59 -3.21
C SER A 37 -5.09 8.79 -3.98
N SER A 38 -5.59 8.54 -5.19
CA SER A 38 -6.22 9.55 -6.05
C SER A 38 -7.69 9.25 -6.33
N ARG A 39 -8.12 7.99 -6.28
CA ARG A 39 -9.51 7.59 -6.54
C ARG A 39 -9.89 6.29 -5.84
N LEU A 40 -11.09 6.25 -5.28
CA LEU A 40 -11.76 5.03 -4.82
C LEU A 40 -12.97 4.77 -5.73
N ALA A 41 -13.10 3.56 -6.28
CA ALA A 41 -14.21 3.15 -7.13
C ALA A 41 -14.80 1.82 -6.64
N GLU A 42 -16.13 1.69 -6.68
CA GLU A 42 -16.80 0.42 -6.42
C GLU A 42 -16.70 -0.48 -7.65
N GLU A 43 -16.31 -1.73 -7.43
CA GLU A 43 -16.24 -2.77 -8.44
C GLU A 43 -17.37 -3.80 -8.21
N PRO A 44 -17.76 -4.56 -9.25
CA PRO A 44 -18.76 -5.62 -9.08
C PRO A 44 -18.41 -6.60 -7.95
N ASN A 45 -19.43 -7.11 -7.26
CA ASN A 45 -19.33 -8.04 -6.13
C ASN A 45 -18.79 -7.43 -4.82
N GLY A 46 -19.01 -6.13 -4.59
CA GLY A 46 -18.69 -5.47 -3.32
C GLY A 46 -17.19 -5.29 -3.06
N LYS A 47 -16.39 -5.36 -4.13
CA LYS A 47 -14.97 -5.01 -4.08
C LYS A 47 -14.82 -3.52 -4.34
N TRP A 48 -13.72 -2.96 -3.87
CA TRP A 48 -13.38 -1.58 -4.15
C TRP A 48 -11.98 -1.52 -4.77
N LEU A 49 -11.79 -0.64 -5.74
CA LEU A 49 -10.49 -0.35 -6.32
C LEU A 49 -10.01 1.01 -5.83
N LEU A 50 -8.84 1.03 -5.20
CA LEU A 50 -8.16 2.25 -4.76
C LEU A 50 -6.98 2.50 -5.70
N SER A 51 -7.11 3.49 -6.57
CA SER A 51 -6.03 3.95 -7.44
C SER A 51 -5.17 4.98 -6.72
N GLY A 52 -3.86 4.95 -7.00
CA GLY A 52 -2.92 5.89 -6.41
C GLY A 52 -1.49 5.69 -6.90
N ASP A 53 -0.60 6.57 -6.45
CA ASP A 53 0.81 6.52 -6.80
C ASP A 53 1.61 5.87 -5.68
N LEU A 54 2.35 4.82 -6.01
CA LEU A 54 3.30 4.15 -5.13
C LEU A 54 4.71 4.65 -5.44
N ARG A 55 5.38 5.20 -4.42
CA ARG A 55 6.79 5.53 -4.47
C ARG A 55 7.62 4.56 -3.65
N ILE A 56 8.62 4.00 -4.32
CA ILE A 56 9.69 3.19 -3.73
C ILE A 56 11.01 3.75 -4.25
N ARG A 57 11.90 4.17 -3.35
CA ARG A 57 13.12 4.94 -3.67
C ARG A 57 12.77 6.23 -4.41
N ASP A 58 13.41 6.47 -5.55
CA ASP A 58 13.21 7.58 -6.48
C ASP A 58 12.13 7.30 -7.53
N ALA A 59 11.66 6.05 -7.65
CA ALA A 59 10.64 5.67 -8.61
C ALA A 59 9.23 5.84 -8.03
N THR A 60 8.37 6.53 -8.79
CA THR A 60 6.92 6.64 -8.51
C THR A 60 6.14 6.06 -9.68
N ARG A 61 5.19 5.17 -9.40
CA ARG A 61 4.35 4.53 -10.42
C ARG A 61 2.89 4.43 -9.96
N PRO A 62 1.92 4.54 -10.88
CA PRO A 62 0.53 4.30 -10.55
C PRO A 62 0.30 2.82 -10.23
N VAL A 63 -0.45 2.55 -9.17
CA VAL A 63 -0.83 1.22 -8.68
C VAL A 63 -2.27 1.25 -8.18
N ASP A 64 -3.06 0.29 -8.67
CA ASP A 64 -4.40 0.02 -8.17
C ASP A 64 -4.36 -1.07 -7.09
N LEU A 65 -5.00 -0.80 -5.95
CA LEU A 65 -5.14 -1.71 -4.83
C LEU A 65 -6.58 -2.19 -4.74
N VAL A 66 -6.79 -3.50 -4.71
CA VAL A 66 -8.10 -4.07 -4.40
C VAL A 66 -8.32 -3.98 -2.89
N VAL A 67 -9.34 -3.24 -2.49
CA VAL A 67 -9.77 -3.07 -1.12
C VAL A 67 -10.90 -4.05 -0.84
N VAL A 68 -10.68 -4.89 0.16
CA VAL A 68 -11.70 -5.75 0.75
C VAL A 68 -11.95 -5.22 2.15
N ALA A 69 -13.19 -4.79 2.43
CA ALA A 69 -13.58 -4.47 3.79
C ALA A 69 -13.59 -5.78 4.60
N GLY A 70 -12.56 -6.01 5.42
CA GLY A 70 -12.61 -7.06 6.44
C GLY A 70 -13.76 -6.78 7.40
N ALA A 71 -14.46 -7.83 7.86
CA ALA A 71 -15.75 -7.81 8.55
C ALA A 71 -15.98 -6.60 9.48
N LEU A 72 -16.38 -5.51 8.87
CA LEU A 72 -17.13 -4.40 9.41
C LEU A 72 -18.32 -4.35 8.48
N SER A 73 -19.45 -4.87 8.94
CA SER A 73 -20.73 -4.61 8.30
C SER A 73 -20.98 -3.11 8.48
N LEU A 74 -20.47 -2.32 7.54
CA LEU A 74 -20.96 -0.96 7.35
C LEU A 74 -22.38 -1.15 6.83
N ILE A 75 -23.34 -0.94 7.72
CA ILE A 75 -24.75 -0.84 7.40
C ILE A 75 -24.84 0.31 6.39
N HIS A 76 -24.83 -0.01 5.10
CA HIS A 76 -25.22 0.96 4.09
C HIS A 76 -26.74 1.05 4.18
N THR A 77 -27.20 1.94 5.05
CA THR A 77 -28.58 2.40 5.07
C THR A 77 -28.82 3.19 3.79
N GLY A 78 -29.24 2.51 2.74
CA GLY A 78 -29.82 3.11 1.54
C GLY A 78 -31.27 2.66 1.44
N ILE A 79 -32.18 3.46 1.99
CA ILE A 79 -33.61 3.39 1.65
C ILE A 79 -33.72 3.89 0.20
N PRO A 80 -34.36 3.17 -0.73
CA PRO A 80 -34.64 3.72 -2.05
C PRO A 80 -35.72 4.80 -1.95
N GLU A 81 -35.52 5.95 -2.60
CA GLU A 81 -36.63 6.80 -3.05
C GLU A 81 -37.31 6.18 -4.28
#